data_AF-A0AAU2HXE0-F1
#
_entry.id   AF-A0AAU2HXE0-F1
#
_cell.length_a   1.000
_cell.length_b   1.000
_cell.length_c   1.000
_cell.angle_alpha   90.00
_cell.angle_beta   90.00
_cell.angle_gamma   90.00
#
_symmetry.space_group_name_H-M   'P 1'
#
loop_
_entity.id
_entity.type
_entity.pdbx_description
1 polymer ?
#
loop_
_entity_poly.entity_id
_entity_poly.type
_entity_poly.pdbx_seq_one_letter_code
_entity_poly.pdbx_strand_id
1 'polypeptide(L)'
;MSSSTVEQVLRELHASLTLRKRPEDVARLIQDLYAAQNTELDAATEAALAKAAEHSLRNLWHGYTSMLEDFARPVGAQRQLARAASLFVNVPELPDSAGDDPERIEAVIRRAGESIGRAYGQNDFGMDRLDRTERTAAGLGEVSKRQYNKRFRLLRRMEAKLARLIHEQRRRKVTMTGKGALAHTLPYGLFVADADTAAFIAYITARGYMRSVFTNGRQRQVYDEVAEALFQRLRDHPERTCWSAVAHVHPTAEVLAAVSDEDLTQLLVRWNGFLRQVAELLEDAWNRHPLERDTMIVRRGDDSSTWNQAAQAWNAARAHWFAILSELGQEKILDRVCPGKVPRLMAADVAYWHRMSGGGLHPDTYIWAELPLPWEVLRGEKECPRSLVESVCARHRVDPVVGAWTAPRPAAEAVAFRRTPELVHGVAVADPLMASALRSAGVFSGKGKRAAAREWL
;
A
#
# COMPACT_ATOMS: atom_id res chain seq x y z
N MET A 1 -21.65 -16.95 27.35
CA MET A 1 -20.97 -17.54 26.17
C MET A 1 -20.85 -16.55 25.00
N SER A 2 -21.80 -15.64 24.74
CA SER A 2 -21.71 -14.71 23.58
C SER A 2 -20.53 -13.72 23.61
N SER A 3 -20.09 -13.24 24.78
CA SER A 3 -18.98 -12.27 24.88
C SER A 3 -17.65 -12.77 24.30
N SER A 4 -17.32 -14.07 24.45
CA SER A 4 -16.10 -14.65 23.87
C SER A 4 -16.18 -14.76 22.34
N THR A 5 -17.37 -15.03 21.81
CA THR A 5 -17.60 -15.11 20.36
C THR A 5 -17.51 -13.74 19.71
N VAL A 6 -18.14 -12.72 20.31
CA VAL A 6 -18.08 -11.32 19.86
C VAL A 6 -16.63 -10.84 19.79
N GLU A 7 -15.86 -11.05 20.87
CA GLU A 7 -14.45 -10.66 20.92
C GLU A 7 -13.60 -11.37 19.86
N GLN A 8 -13.86 -12.65 19.60
CA GLN A 8 -13.17 -13.38 18.53
C GLN A 8 -13.47 -12.78 17.15
N VAL A 9 -14.74 -12.50 16.83
CA VAL A 9 -15.12 -11.93 15.54
C VAL A 9 -14.55 -10.52 15.36
N LEU A 10 -14.56 -9.68 16.40
CA LEU A 10 -13.92 -8.36 16.38
C LEU A 10 -12.41 -8.45 16.12
N ARG A 11 -11.71 -9.43 16.72
CA ARG A 11 -10.29 -9.68 16.41
C ARG A 11 -10.08 -10.13 14.97
N GLU A 12 -10.96 -10.96 14.42
CA GLU A 12 -10.90 -11.38 13.01
C GLU A 12 -11.16 -10.21 12.05
N LEU A 13 -12.10 -9.32 12.37
CA LEU A 13 -12.37 -8.09 11.61
C LEU A 13 -11.18 -7.12 11.71
N HIS A 14 -10.60 -6.92 12.89
CA HIS A 14 -9.41 -6.07 13.06
C HIS A 14 -8.20 -6.62 12.30
N ALA A 15 -7.96 -7.93 12.36
CA ALA A 15 -6.90 -8.56 11.60
C ALA A 15 -7.08 -8.35 10.08
N SER A 16 -8.33 -8.31 9.60
CA SER A 16 -8.64 -8.07 8.19
C SER A 16 -8.12 -6.74 7.65
N LEU A 17 -7.90 -5.73 8.52
CA LEU A 17 -7.35 -4.42 8.13
C LEU A 17 -5.92 -4.50 7.58
N THR A 18 -5.25 -5.64 7.79
CA THR A 18 -3.90 -5.92 7.26
C THR A 18 -3.87 -7.02 6.19
N LEU A 19 -5.03 -7.59 5.86
CA LEU A 19 -5.21 -8.68 4.92
C LEU A 19 -5.95 -8.18 3.67
N ARG A 20 -6.05 -9.02 2.65
CA ARG A 20 -6.78 -8.78 1.41
C ARG A 20 -7.99 -9.70 1.31
N LYS A 21 -8.69 -9.87 2.42
CA LYS A 21 -9.95 -10.62 2.48
C LYS A 21 -10.92 -10.04 1.46
N ARG A 22 -11.74 -10.90 0.86
CA ARG A 22 -12.77 -10.45 -0.08
C ARG A 22 -13.87 -9.73 0.72
N PRO A 23 -14.46 -8.65 0.19
CA PRO A 23 -15.59 -7.95 0.82
C PRO A 23 -16.75 -8.89 1.20
N GLU A 24 -16.98 -9.94 0.42
CA GLU A 24 -17.97 -10.99 0.69
C GLU A 24 -17.71 -11.73 2.00
N ASP A 25 -16.44 -12.07 2.27
CA ASP A 25 -16.05 -12.79 3.48
C ASP A 25 -16.07 -11.87 4.71
N VAL A 26 -15.77 -10.59 4.52
CA VAL A 26 -15.91 -9.58 5.57
C VAL A 26 -17.37 -9.28 5.87
N ALA A 27 -18.25 -9.19 4.87
CA ALA A 27 -19.69 -9.04 5.07
C ALA A 27 -20.27 -10.21 5.88
N ARG A 28 -19.82 -11.44 5.62
CA ARG A 28 -20.20 -12.60 6.43
C ARG A 28 -19.74 -12.46 7.89
N LEU A 29 -18.49 -12.03 8.14
CA LEU A 29 -18.01 -11.78 9.52
C LEU A 29 -18.81 -10.69 10.24
N ILE A 30 -19.26 -9.67 9.51
CA ILE A 30 -20.12 -8.61 10.05
C ILE A 30 -21.50 -9.17 10.44
N GLN A 31 -22.08 -10.05 9.61
CA GLN A 31 -23.31 -10.75 9.98
C GLN A 31 -23.12 -11.63 11.22
N ASP A 32 -22.00 -12.36 11.31
CA ASP A 32 -21.66 -13.19 12.47
C ASP A 32 -21.52 -12.31 13.74
N LEU A 33 -20.95 -11.10 13.63
CA LEU A 33 -20.83 -10.13 14.72
C LEU A 33 -22.22 -9.70 15.24
N TYR A 34 -23.07 -9.22 14.34
CA TYR A 34 -24.40 -8.72 14.72
C TYR A 34 -25.29 -9.84 15.28
N ALA A 35 -25.23 -11.04 14.70
CA ALA A 35 -25.93 -12.20 15.23
C ALA A 35 -25.44 -12.56 16.65
N ALA A 36 -24.12 -12.56 16.89
CA ALA A 36 -23.56 -12.84 18.22
C ALA A 36 -23.91 -11.79 19.27
N GLN A 37 -24.16 -10.54 18.85
CA GLN A 37 -24.60 -9.44 19.70
C GLN A 37 -26.13 -9.36 19.87
N ASN A 38 -26.90 -10.15 19.10
CA ASN A 38 -28.35 -9.98 18.94
C ASN A 38 -28.74 -8.55 18.53
N THR A 39 -27.96 -7.95 17.64
CA THR A 39 -28.24 -6.62 17.09
C THR A 39 -29.32 -6.73 16.03
N GLU A 40 -30.41 -5.98 16.21
CA GLU A 40 -31.43 -5.83 15.18
C GLU A 40 -30.91 -4.96 14.04
N LEU A 41 -30.97 -5.48 12.82
CA LEU A 41 -30.62 -4.76 11.60
C LEU A 41 -31.89 -4.23 10.94
N ASP A 42 -31.81 -3.02 10.41
CA ASP A 42 -32.83 -2.54 9.49
C ASP A 42 -32.80 -3.38 8.19
N ALA A 43 -33.94 -3.43 7.50
CA ALA A 43 -34.11 -4.28 6.33
C ALA A 43 -33.13 -3.95 5.19
N ALA A 44 -32.70 -2.69 5.06
CA ALA A 44 -31.78 -2.29 4.00
C ALA A 44 -30.37 -2.80 4.29
N THR A 45 -29.87 -2.63 5.52
CA THR A 45 -28.58 -3.18 5.95
C THR A 45 -28.57 -4.70 5.88
N GLU A 46 -29.61 -5.37 6.37
CA GLU A 46 -29.71 -6.83 6.31
C GLU A 46 -29.64 -7.34 4.85
N ALA A 47 -30.42 -6.74 3.95
CA ALA A 47 -30.44 -7.11 2.54
C ALA A 47 -29.08 -6.86 1.85
N ALA A 48 -28.44 -5.71 2.11
CA ALA A 48 -27.15 -5.37 1.54
C ALA A 48 -26.05 -6.34 2.00
N LEU A 49 -25.98 -6.64 3.30
CA LEU A 49 -25.05 -7.60 3.86
C LEU A 49 -25.31 -9.02 3.34
N ALA A 50 -26.57 -9.46 3.28
CA ALA A 50 -26.93 -10.78 2.77
C ALA A 50 -26.51 -10.94 1.30
N LYS A 51 -26.76 -9.94 0.46
CA LYS A 51 -26.36 -9.93 -0.95
C LYS A 51 -24.84 -10.03 -1.14
N ALA A 52 -24.06 -9.34 -0.31
CA ALA A 52 -22.60 -9.45 -0.35
C ALA A 52 -22.10 -10.78 0.20
N ALA A 53 -22.65 -11.22 1.33
CA ALA A 53 -22.23 -12.43 2.02
C ALA A 53 -22.63 -13.71 1.29
N GLU A 54 -23.65 -13.68 0.41
CA GLU A 54 -24.12 -14.83 -0.40
C GLU A 54 -22.94 -15.62 -1.01
N HIS A 55 -21.92 -14.93 -1.51
CA HIS A 55 -20.74 -15.50 -2.16
C HIS A 55 -19.49 -15.57 -1.28
N SER A 56 -19.66 -15.48 0.03
CA SER A 56 -18.59 -15.81 0.97
C SER A 56 -18.10 -17.24 0.74
N LEU A 57 -16.80 -17.50 0.87
CA LEU A 57 -16.23 -18.83 0.71
C LEU A 57 -16.86 -19.83 1.69
N ARG A 58 -17.33 -19.36 2.85
CA ARG A 58 -18.01 -20.19 3.86
C ARG A 58 -19.38 -20.71 3.38
N ASN A 59 -20.05 -20.01 2.46
CA ASN A 59 -21.36 -20.40 1.95
C ASN A 59 -21.29 -21.27 0.70
N LEU A 60 -20.16 -21.22 -0.01
CA LEU A 60 -19.99 -21.93 -1.27
C LEU A 60 -19.52 -23.35 -1.02
N TRP A 61 -20.19 -24.32 -1.66
CA TRP A 61 -19.71 -25.70 -1.66
C TRP A 61 -18.34 -25.74 -2.35
N HIS A 62 -17.30 -26.18 -1.62
CA HIS A 62 -15.90 -26.12 -2.04
C HIS A 62 -15.42 -24.69 -2.32
N GLY A 63 -15.89 -23.71 -1.54
CA GLY A 63 -15.49 -22.31 -1.65
C GLY A 63 -13.97 -22.15 -1.76
N TYR A 64 -13.52 -21.74 -2.94
CA TYR A 64 -12.12 -21.57 -3.29
C TYR A 64 -11.92 -20.27 -4.07
N THR A 65 -10.78 -19.61 -3.85
CA THR A 65 -10.33 -18.46 -4.62
C THR A 65 -8.88 -18.64 -5.06
N SER A 66 -8.55 -18.23 -6.27
CA SER A 66 -7.16 -18.23 -6.77
C SER A 66 -6.35 -17.03 -6.25
N MET A 67 -7.01 -16.15 -5.51
CA MET A 67 -6.52 -14.84 -5.12
C MET A 67 -5.88 -14.90 -3.74
N LEU A 68 -4.62 -14.49 -3.61
CA LEU A 68 -3.98 -14.39 -2.29
C LEU A 68 -4.72 -13.37 -1.42
N GLU A 69 -5.05 -13.79 -0.19
CA GLU A 69 -5.66 -12.97 0.85
C GLU A 69 -4.64 -12.23 1.72
N ASP A 70 -3.35 -12.38 1.44
CA ASP A 70 -2.28 -11.60 2.08
C ASP A 70 -1.70 -10.57 1.12
N PHE A 71 -1.21 -9.47 1.69
CA PHE A 71 -0.19 -8.65 1.01
C PHE A 71 1.13 -9.42 0.98
N ALA A 72 1.89 -9.26 -0.10
CA ALA A 72 3.22 -9.85 -0.18
C ALA A 72 4.06 -9.41 1.03
N ARG A 73 4.54 -10.38 1.81
CA ARG A 73 5.37 -10.13 2.98
C ARG A 73 6.83 -10.01 2.55
N PRO A 74 7.58 -9.02 3.08
CA PRO A 74 9.02 -8.98 2.91
C PRO A 74 9.64 -10.28 3.40
N VAL A 75 10.60 -10.82 2.63
CA VAL A 75 11.38 -11.97 3.09
C VAL A 75 12.43 -11.44 4.06
N GLY A 76 12.46 -11.94 5.30
CA GLY A 76 13.46 -11.59 6.31
C GLY A 76 14.87 -12.12 6.04
N ALA A 77 15.75 -11.93 7.01
CA ALA A 77 17.16 -12.32 7.02
C ALA A 77 17.46 -13.58 7.86
N GLN A 78 16.45 -14.41 8.16
CA GLN A 78 16.55 -15.59 9.04
C GLN A 78 17.74 -16.49 8.66
N ARG A 79 17.85 -16.82 7.36
CA ARG A 79 18.94 -17.67 6.84
C ARG A 79 20.32 -17.05 7.01
N GLN A 80 20.42 -15.72 6.90
CA GLN A 80 21.67 -14.99 7.07
C GLN A 80 22.06 -14.91 8.55
N LEU A 81 21.09 -14.68 9.45
CA LEU A 81 21.31 -14.69 10.90
C LEU A 81 21.76 -16.07 11.39
N ALA A 82 21.08 -17.15 10.99
CA ALA A 82 21.50 -18.51 11.31
C ALA A 82 22.93 -18.80 10.81
N ARG A 83 23.27 -18.29 9.62
CA ARG A 83 24.63 -18.43 9.09
C ARG A 83 25.66 -17.57 9.83
N ALA A 84 25.27 -16.42 10.37
CA ALA A 84 26.14 -15.58 11.19
C ALA A 84 26.45 -16.27 12.53
N ALA A 85 25.42 -16.79 13.22
CA ALA A 85 25.58 -17.57 14.44
C ALA A 85 26.54 -18.76 14.25
N SER A 86 26.50 -19.41 13.08
CA SER A 86 27.41 -20.52 12.78
C SER A 86 28.86 -20.11 12.43
N LEU A 87 29.17 -18.83 12.23
CA LEU A 87 30.47 -18.36 11.72
C LEU A 87 31.20 -17.43 12.68
N PHE A 88 30.48 -16.78 13.58
CA PHE A 88 30.98 -15.81 14.53
C PHE A 88 30.68 -16.26 15.95
N VAL A 89 31.72 -16.38 16.78
CA VAL A 89 31.60 -16.87 18.16
C VAL A 89 30.73 -15.94 19.02
N ASN A 90 30.78 -14.63 18.75
CA ASN A 90 30.09 -13.61 19.55
C ASN A 90 28.64 -13.35 19.09
N VAL A 91 28.15 -14.08 18.09
CA VAL A 91 26.78 -13.93 17.58
C VAL A 91 25.92 -15.05 18.17
N PRO A 92 24.93 -14.72 19.04
CA PRO A 92 24.04 -15.73 19.59
C PRO A 92 23.09 -16.27 18.51
N GLU A 93 22.57 -17.47 18.76
CA GLU A 93 21.40 -17.95 18.03
C GLU A 93 20.18 -17.11 18.43
N LEU A 94 19.40 -16.70 17.43
CA LEU A 94 18.24 -15.83 17.60
C LEU A 94 16.98 -16.55 17.08
N PRO A 95 15.79 -16.23 17.63
CA PRO A 95 14.54 -16.76 17.09
C PRO A 95 14.32 -16.26 15.66
N ASP A 96 13.58 -17.03 14.85
CA ASP A 96 13.28 -16.70 13.44
C ASP A 96 12.62 -15.32 13.27
N SER A 97 11.85 -14.86 14.27
CA SER A 97 11.22 -13.54 14.26
C SER A 97 12.24 -12.38 14.23
N ALA A 98 13.47 -12.60 14.72
CA ALA A 98 14.54 -11.61 14.63
C ALA A 98 14.97 -11.33 13.18
N GLY A 99 14.70 -12.26 12.26
CA GLY A 99 14.97 -12.08 10.83
C GLY A 99 14.07 -11.04 10.15
N ASP A 100 12.98 -10.63 10.79
CA ASP A 100 12.06 -9.62 10.26
C ASP A 100 12.25 -8.24 10.92
N ASP A 101 13.14 -8.13 11.91
CA ASP A 101 13.41 -6.93 12.69
C ASP A 101 14.72 -6.25 12.22
N PRO A 102 14.64 -5.09 11.54
CA PRO A 102 15.82 -4.37 11.05
C PRO A 102 16.85 -4.04 12.12
N GLU A 103 16.41 -3.65 13.33
CA GLU A 103 17.30 -3.22 14.41
C GLU A 103 18.10 -4.41 14.95
N ARG A 104 17.44 -5.55 15.12
CA ARG A 104 18.12 -6.80 15.54
C ARG A 104 19.11 -7.28 14.49
N ILE A 105 18.76 -7.20 13.21
CA ILE A 105 19.66 -7.58 12.12
C ILE A 105 20.88 -6.67 12.11
N GLU A 106 20.70 -5.36 12.22
CA GLU A 106 21.80 -4.39 12.27
C GLU A 106 22.72 -4.64 13.47
N ALA A 107 22.15 -4.86 14.66
CA ALA A 107 22.92 -5.16 15.86
C ALA A 107 23.80 -6.41 15.68
N VAL A 108 23.29 -7.45 15.03
CA VAL A 108 24.07 -8.65 14.69
C VAL A 108 25.19 -8.34 13.70
N ILE A 109 24.91 -7.55 12.65
CA ILE A 109 25.92 -7.16 11.66
C ILE A 109 27.07 -6.40 12.35
N ARG A 110 26.74 -5.43 13.21
CA ARG A 110 27.72 -4.62 13.94
C ARG A 110 28.60 -5.49 14.85
N ARG A 111 27.97 -6.32 15.70
CA ARG A 111 28.68 -7.24 16.61
C ARG A 111 29.56 -8.25 15.86
N ALA A 112 29.06 -8.81 14.77
CA ALA A 112 29.84 -9.72 13.94
C ALA A 112 30.99 -9.00 13.23
N GLY A 113 30.80 -7.75 12.82
CA GLY A 113 31.82 -6.89 12.22
C GLY A 113 32.99 -6.62 13.17
N GLU A 114 32.69 -6.29 14.43
CA GLU A 114 33.70 -6.08 15.48
C GLU A 114 34.64 -7.29 15.60
N SER A 115 34.10 -8.51 15.57
CA SER A 115 34.90 -9.74 15.68
C SER A 115 35.86 -10.01 14.51
N ILE A 116 35.77 -9.25 13.42
CA ILE A 116 36.69 -9.34 12.28
C ILE A 116 37.34 -8.00 11.93
N GLY A 117 37.27 -7.00 12.81
CA GLY A 117 37.84 -5.68 12.59
C GLY A 117 37.22 -4.94 11.40
N ARG A 118 35.91 -5.11 11.17
CA ARG A 118 35.15 -4.47 10.08
C ARG A 118 34.03 -3.61 10.67
N ALA A 119 34.05 -2.30 10.38
CA ALA A 119 32.95 -1.41 10.76
C ALA A 119 31.71 -1.62 9.86
N TYR A 120 30.56 -1.15 10.33
CA TYR A 120 29.34 -1.14 9.51
C TYR A 120 29.51 -0.21 8.30
N GLY A 121 29.05 -0.62 7.12
CA GLY A 121 29.19 0.15 5.88
C GLY A 121 30.50 -0.07 5.12
N GLN A 122 31.54 -0.61 5.78
CA GLN A 122 32.81 -0.99 5.18
C GLN A 122 32.66 -2.26 4.33
N ASN A 123 32.33 -2.08 3.06
CA ASN A 123 31.92 -3.13 2.12
C ASN A 123 32.88 -3.35 0.95
N ASP A 124 33.92 -2.53 0.83
CA ASP A 124 34.87 -2.57 -0.25
C ASP A 124 35.91 -3.69 -0.05
N PHE A 125 36.11 -4.53 -1.07
CA PHE A 125 37.03 -5.65 -0.97
C PHE A 125 38.51 -5.27 -1.06
N GLY A 126 38.81 -4.12 -1.67
CA GLY A 126 40.15 -3.57 -1.80
C GLY A 126 40.51 -2.74 -0.58
N MET A 127 39.65 -1.80 -0.20
CA MET A 127 39.96 -0.78 0.81
C MET A 127 39.63 -1.20 2.24
N ASP A 128 38.54 -1.92 2.45
CA ASP A 128 38.03 -2.18 3.81
C ASP A 128 38.43 -3.55 4.37
N ARG A 129 39.10 -4.36 3.55
CA ARG A 129 39.37 -5.75 3.87
C ARG A 129 40.79 -5.92 4.36
N LEU A 130 40.95 -6.35 5.61
CA LEU A 130 42.26 -6.55 6.22
C LEU A 130 43.12 -7.57 5.46
N ASP A 131 44.35 -7.17 5.13
CA ASP A 131 45.39 -7.99 4.55
C ASP A 131 46.01 -8.97 5.57
N ARG A 132 47.11 -9.65 5.24
CA ARG A 132 47.73 -10.60 6.17
C ARG A 132 48.30 -9.90 7.40
N THR A 133 49.00 -8.79 7.21
CA THR A 133 49.67 -8.03 8.26
C THR A 133 48.64 -7.39 9.18
N GLU A 134 47.61 -6.77 8.59
CA GLU A 134 46.52 -6.13 9.31
C GLU A 134 45.68 -7.12 10.11
N ARG A 135 45.40 -8.32 9.57
CA ARG A 135 44.72 -9.38 10.34
C ARG A 135 45.55 -9.82 11.55
N THR A 136 46.86 -9.98 11.41
CA THR A 136 47.73 -10.33 12.54
C THR A 136 47.72 -9.22 13.58
N ALA A 137 47.82 -7.96 13.17
CA ALA A 137 47.75 -6.81 14.07
C ALA A 137 46.39 -6.70 14.81
N ALA A 138 45.30 -7.10 14.16
CA ALA A 138 43.96 -7.14 14.74
C ALA A 138 43.68 -8.39 15.61
N GLY A 139 44.68 -9.24 15.89
CA GLY A 139 44.49 -10.47 16.67
C GLY A 139 43.78 -11.60 15.90
N LEU A 140 43.67 -11.51 14.58
CA LEU A 140 43.01 -12.47 13.69
C LEU A 140 44.02 -13.31 12.89
N GLY A 141 45.28 -13.36 13.31
CA GLY A 141 46.37 -14.06 12.60
C GLY A 141 46.11 -15.56 12.40
N GLU A 142 45.38 -16.20 13.31
CA GLU A 142 45.00 -17.62 13.24
C GLU A 142 43.83 -17.89 12.28
N VAL A 143 43.08 -16.85 11.88
CA VAL A 143 41.97 -16.99 10.94
C VAL A 143 42.51 -17.08 9.52
N SER A 144 42.27 -18.20 8.85
CA SER A 144 42.66 -18.36 7.45
C SER A 144 42.01 -17.29 6.56
N LYS A 145 42.74 -16.84 5.51
CA LYS A 145 42.23 -15.88 4.50
C LYS A 145 40.85 -16.26 3.97
N ARG A 146 40.61 -17.57 3.76
CA ARG A 146 39.33 -18.09 3.27
C ARG A 146 38.19 -17.89 4.27
N GLN A 147 38.42 -18.17 5.54
CA GLN A 147 37.42 -17.98 6.61
C GLN A 147 37.12 -16.50 6.82
N TYR A 148 38.16 -15.65 6.84
CA TYR A 148 37.99 -14.19 6.92
C TYR A 148 37.15 -13.65 5.75
N ASN A 149 37.52 -14.00 4.51
CA ASN A 149 36.77 -13.59 3.31
C ASN A 149 35.33 -14.11 3.28
N LYS A 150 35.06 -15.25 3.91
CA LYS A 150 33.70 -15.79 4.03
C LYS A 150 32.85 -14.95 4.99
N ARG A 151 33.43 -14.54 6.12
CA ARG A 151 32.81 -13.65 7.12
C ARG A 151 32.54 -12.27 6.54
N PHE A 152 33.53 -11.65 5.91
CA PHE A 152 33.39 -10.36 5.23
C PHE A 152 32.26 -10.38 4.18
N ARG A 153 32.24 -11.41 3.31
CA ARG A 153 31.16 -11.61 2.32
C ARG A 153 29.78 -11.81 2.93
N LEU A 154 29.69 -12.45 4.08
CA LEU A 154 28.41 -12.62 4.75
C LEU A 154 27.89 -11.27 5.23
N LEU A 155 28.72 -10.48 5.93
CA LEU A 155 28.29 -9.19 6.47
C LEU A 155 27.89 -8.19 5.38
N ARG A 156 28.66 -8.10 4.29
CA ARG A 156 28.25 -7.29 3.13
C ARG A 156 26.88 -7.71 2.58
N ARG A 157 26.63 -9.02 2.46
CA ARG A 157 25.32 -9.52 1.99
C ARG A 157 24.21 -9.29 3.00
N MET A 158 24.52 -9.29 4.29
CA MET A 158 23.58 -8.97 5.35
C MET A 158 23.18 -7.50 5.32
N GLU A 159 24.13 -6.58 5.13
CA GLU A 159 23.83 -5.14 4.98
C GLU A 159 22.97 -4.88 3.75
N ALA A 160 23.30 -5.47 2.59
CA ALA A 160 22.47 -5.38 1.40
C ALA A 160 21.07 -5.99 1.62
N LYS A 161 20.98 -7.08 2.38
CA LYS A 161 19.71 -7.73 2.73
C LYS A 161 18.87 -6.87 3.68
N LEU A 162 19.49 -6.24 4.67
CA LEU A 162 18.87 -5.31 5.61
C LEU A 162 18.30 -4.10 4.86
N ALA A 163 19.10 -3.46 4.01
CA ALA A 163 18.64 -2.35 3.18
C ALA A 163 17.42 -2.74 2.32
N ARG A 164 17.47 -3.93 1.70
CA ARG A 164 16.33 -4.46 0.94
C ARG A 164 15.11 -4.74 1.82
N LEU A 165 15.28 -5.30 3.02
CA LEU A 165 14.19 -5.58 3.94
C LEU A 165 13.47 -4.29 4.34
N ILE A 166 14.22 -3.25 4.72
CA ILE A 166 13.69 -1.93 5.07
C ILE A 166 12.88 -1.35 3.89
N HIS A 167 13.44 -1.40 2.68
CA HIS A 167 12.75 -0.93 1.47
C HIS A 167 11.43 -1.70 1.22
N GLU A 168 11.45 -3.03 1.34
CA GLU A 168 10.26 -3.87 1.14
C GLU A 168 9.19 -3.68 2.23
N GLN A 169 9.59 -3.47 3.49
CA GLN A 169 8.67 -3.13 4.58
C GLN A 169 7.98 -1.79 4.33
N ARG A 170 8.75 -0.76 3.92
CA ARG A 170 8.20 0.55 3.51
C ARG A 170 7.23 0.39 2.35
N ARG A 171 7.61 -0.36 1.30
CA ARG A 171 6.75 -0.60 0.13
C ARG A 171 5.45 -1.30 0.49
N ARG A 172 5.48 -2.28 1.41
CA ARG A 172 4.26 -2.94 1.92
C ARG A 172 3.34 -1.93 2.61
N LYS A 173 3.86 -1.12 3.53
CA LYS A 173 3.10 -0.06 4.21
C LYS A 173 2.48 0.92 3.21
N VAL A 174 3.25 1.38 2.23
CA VAL A 174 2.77 2.27 1.16
C VAL A 174 1.63 1.63 0.37
N THR A 175 1.78 0.35 -0.01
CA THR A 175 0.75 -0.39 -0.77
C THR A 175 -0.56 -0.51 0.01
N MET A 176 -0.48 -0.81 1.31
CA MET A 176 -1.66 -0.91 2.17
C MET A 176 -2.32 0.46 2.33
N THR A 177 -1.53 1.49 2.65
CA THR A 177 -2.06 2.85 2.84
C THR A 177 -2.71 3.41 1.57
N GLY A 178 -2.14 3.17 0.40
CA GLY A 178 -2.72 3.65 -0.85
C GLY A 178 -4.04 3.00 -1.26
N LYS A 179 -4.44 1.91 -0.60
CA LYS A 179 -5.69 1.20 -0.89
C LYS A 179 -6.71 1.25 0.24
N GLY A 180 -6.27 1.11 1.48
CA GLY A 180 -7.11 1.08 2.68
C GLY A 180 -6.89 2.26 3.60
N ALA A 181 -6.23 3.33 3.12
CA ALA A 181 -5.88 4.51 3.93
C ALA A 181 -5.15 4.10 5.22
N LEU A 182 -5.41 4.77 6.36
CA LEU A 182 -4.72 4.48 7.62
C LEU A 182 -5.33 3.29 8.40
N ALA A 183 -6.23 2.50 7.79
CA ALA A 183 -6.92 1.37 8.45
C ALA A 183 -5.96 0.43 9.20
N HIS A 184 -4.87 0.04 8.54
CA HIS A 184 -3.87 -0.88 9.09
C HIS A 184 -3.09 -0.34 10.30
N THR A 185 -3.24 0.94 10.62
CA THR A 185 -2.61 1.60 11.78
C THR A 185 -3.57 1.78 12.95
N LEU A 186 -4.86 1.47 12.77
CA LEU A 186 -5.87 1.60 13.82
C LEU A 186 -5.57 0.65 14.98
N PRO A 187 -5.37 1.16 16.20
CA PRO A 187 -5.23 0.32 17.38
C PRO A 187 -6.51 -0.49 17.61
N TYR A 188 -6.36 -1.71 18.14
CA TYR A 188 -7.50 -2.59 18.41
C TYR A 188 -8.56 -1.92 19.29
N GLY A 189 -8.14 -1.26 20.38
CA GLY A 189 -9.06 -0.59 21.30
C GLY A 189 -9.92 0.51 20.67
N LEU A 190 -9.35 1.28 19.73
CA LEU A 190 -10.10 2.31 19.00
C LEU A 190 -11.06 1.68 17.99
N PHE A 191 -10.62 0.61 17.33
CA PHE A 191 -11.43 -0.11 16.34
C PHE A 191 -12.67 -0.78 16.97
N VAL A 192 -12.54 -1.37 18.16
CA VAL A 192 -13.64 -2.08 18.84
C VAL A 192 -14.48 -1.23 19.78
N ALA A 193 -14.22 0.08 19.84
CA ALA A 193 -14.97 1.00 20.68
C ALA A 193 -16.48 0.99 20.35
N ASP A 194 -16.81 0.75 19.08
CA ASP A 194 -18.17 0.60 18.59
C ASP A 194 -18.23 -0.44 17.46
N ALA A 195 -19.25 -1.30 17.50
CA ALA A 195 -19.37 -2.45 16.59
C ALA A 195 -19.79 -2.04 15.17
N ASP A 196 -20.66 -1.04 15.04
CA ASP A 196 -21.05 -0.50 13.74
C ASP A 196 -19.87 0.20 13.06
N THR A 197 -19.08 0.94 13.85
CA THR A 197 -17.82 1.55 13.40
C THR A 197 -16.83 0.48 12.92
N ALA A 198 -16.64 -0.60 13.70
CA ALA A 198 -15.78 -1.72 13.32
C ALA A 198 -16.23 -2.39 12.00
N ALA A 199 -17.54 -2.60 11.85
CA ALA A 199 -18.13 -3.21 10.66
C ALA A 199 -17.90 -2.34 9.41
N PHE A 200 -18.20 -1.04 9.49
CA PHE A 200 -17.97 -0.11 8.39
C PHE A 200 -16.48 -0.06 7.98
N ILE A 201 -15.58 0.13 8.95
CA ILE A 201 -14.14 0.22 8.72
C ILE A 201 -13.60 -1.06 8.07
N ALA A 202 -13.97 -2.23 8.59
CA ALA A 202 -13.52 -3.51 8.04
C ALA A 202 -14.02 -3.70 6.60
N TYR A 203 -15.29 -3.39 6.34
CA TYR A 203 -15.88 -3.55 5.02
C TYR A 203 -15.24 -2.61 3.98
N ILE A 204 -15.20 -1.29 4.24
CA ILE A 204 -14.65 -0.32 3.29
C ILE A 204 -13.16 -0.56 3.03
N THR A 205 -12.43 -1.06 4.03
CA THR A 205 -11.02 -1.45 3.88
C THR A 205 -10.87 -2.65 2.95
N ALA A 206 -11.68 -3.71 3.14
CA ALA A 206 -11.68 -4.88 2.26
C ALA A 206 -12.01 -4.50 0.80
N ARG A 207 -12.97 -3.58 0.62
CA ARG A 207 -13.30 -2.98 -0.68
C ARG A 207 -12.10 -2.29 -1.32
N GLY A 208 -11.40 -1.44 -0.57
CA GLY A 208 -10.20 -0.74 -1.04
C GLY A 208 -9.06 -1.69 -1.43
N TYR A 209 -8.93 -2.81 -0.73
CA TYR A 209 -7.88 -3.80 -0.92
C TYR A 209 -8.04 -4.75 -2.11
N MET A 210 -9.17 -4.72 -2.81
CA MET A 210 -9.36 -5.50 -4.04
C MET A 210 -8.25 -5.22 -5.07
N ARG A 211 -7.95 -6.24 -5.90
CA ARG A 211 -7.03 -6.08 -7.03
C ARG A 211 -7.73 -5.27 -8.13
N SER A 212 -6.98 -4.36 -8.75
CA SER A 212 -7.49 -3.58 -9.88
C SER A 212 -7.64 -4.47 -11.10
N VAL A 213 -8.73 -4.28 -11.83
CA VAL A 213 -9.00 -4.96 -13.11
C VAL A 213 -8.38 -4.11 -14.22
N PHE A 214 -7.71 -4.76 -15.17
CA PHE A 214 -7.28 -4.12 -16.40
C PHE A 214 -8.50 -3.88 -17.28
N THR A 215 -8.79 -2.61 -17.53
CA THR A 215 -9.95 -2.16 -18.30
C THR A 215 -9.59 -0.84 -18.98
N ASN A 216 -10.17 -0.61 -20.16
CA ASN A 216 -10.19 0.68 -20.83
C ASN A 216 -11.38 1.57 -20.39
N GLY A 217 -12.21 1.07 -19.47
CA GLY A 217 -13.33 1.79 -18.87
C GLY A 217 -13.02 2.35 -17.49
N ARG A 218 -14.06 2.71 -16.75
CA ARG A 218 -13.93 3.25 -15.39
C ARG A 218 -13.42 2.17 -14.43
N GLN A 219 -12.47 2.55 -13.59
CA GLN A 219 -12.03 1.71 -12.47
C GLN A 219 -13.16 1.59 -11.44
N ARG A 220 -13.16 0.47 -10.73
CA ARG A 220 -14.15 0.17 -9.70
C ARG A 220 -14.05 1.16 -8.53
N GLN A 221 -15.20 1.66 -8.08
CA GLN A 221 -15.31 2.49 -6.88
C GLN A 221 -15.35 1.64 -5.60
N VAL A 222 -14.76 2.18 -4.54
CA VAL A 222 -14.63 1.51 -3.24
C VAL A 222 -15.95 1.54 -2.48
N TYR A 223 -16.59 2.71 -2.46
CA TYR A 223 -17.86 2.97 -1.77
C TYR A 223 -19.03 2.43 -2.61
N ASP A 224 -19.72 1.42 -2.08
CA ASP A 224 -20.87 0.78 -2.71
C ASP A 224 -22.06 0.70 -1.75
N GLU A 225 -23.19 0.17 -2.21
CA GLU A 225 -24.45 0.10 -1.44
C GLU A 225 -24.32 -0.56 -0.05
N VAL A 226 -23.36 -1.48 0.14
CA VAL A 226 -23.14 -2.12 1.44
C VAL A 226 -22.37 -1.20 2.37
N ALA A 227 -21.36 -0.49 1.84
CA ALA A 227 -20.68 0.55 2.59
C ALA A 227 -21.64 1.68 2.96
N GLU A 228 -22.54 2.08 2.06
CA GLU A 228 -23.60 3.07 2.32
C GLU A 228 -24.52 2.59 3.45
N ALA A 229 -25.05 1.36 3.38
CA ALA A 229 -25.93 0.85 4.42
C ALA A 229 -25.25 0.80 5.81
N LEU A 230 -23.99 0.35 5.87
CA LEU A 230 -23.20 0.37 7.11
C LEU A 230 -22.90 1.80 7.58
N PHE A 231 -22.66 2.73 6.66
CA PHE A 231 -22.41 4.14 6.99
C PHE A 231 -23.68 4.83 7.48
N GLN A 232 -24.85 4.50 6.92
CA GLN A 232 -26.14 5.02 7.38
C GLN A 232 -26.40 4.64 8.84
N ARG A 233 -26.02 3.42 9.26
CA ARG A 233 -26.09 3.05 10.68
C ARG A 233 -25.25 3.94 11.59
N LEU A 234 -24.09 4.42 11.12
CA LEU A 234 -23.28 5.39 11.85
C LEU A 234 -23.98 6.74 11.96
N ARG A 235 -24.61 7.18 10.87
CA ARG A 235 -25.41 8.42 10.84
C ARG A 235 -26.63 8.37 11.76
N ASP A 236 -27.24 7.19 11.89
CA ASP A 236 -28.42 6.99 12.74
C ASP A 236 -28.05 6.92 14.24
N HIS A 237 -26.78 6.65 14.55
CA HIS A 237 -26.24 6.59 15.92
C HIS A 237 -24.95 7.42 16.08
N PRO A 238 -24.99 8.74 15.84
CA PRO A 238 -23.81 9.58 15.80
C PRO A 238 -23.12 9.71 17.17
N GLU A 239 -23.86 9.57 18.26
CA GLU A 239 -23.36 9.67 19.64
C GLU A 239 -22.53 8.47 20.09
N ARG A 240 -22.71 7.32 19.43
CA ARG A 240 -21.95 6.08 19.69
C ARG A 240 -20.83 5.86 18.69
N THR A 241 -20.95 6.45 17.51
CA THR A 241 -19.98 6.29 16.43
C THR A 241 -18.62 6.84 16.82
N CYS A 242 -17.58 6.03 16.61
CA CYS A 242 -16.20 6.48 16.82
C CYS A 242 -15.68 7.20 15.56
N TRP A 243 -16.11 8.45 15.35
CA TRP A 243 -15.79 9.24 14.15
C TRP A 243 -14.29 9.40 13.90
N SER A 244 -13.48 9.50 14.96
CA SER A 244 -12.03 9.55 14.83
C SER A 244 -11.45 8.27 14.20
N ALA A 245 -12.02 7.09 14.48
CA ALA A 245 -11.65 5.84 13.83
C ALA A 245 -12.08 5.83 12.36
N VAL A 246 -13.30 6.28 12.06
CA VAL A 246 -13.84 6.37 10.69
C VAL A 246 -12.98 7.30 9.83
N ALA A 247 -12.54 8.43 10.37
CA ALA A 247 -11.69 9.40 9.67
C ALA A 247 -10.31 8.85 9.25
N HIS A 248 -9.83 7.76 9.87
CA HIS A 248 -8.60 7.09 9.40
C HIS A 248 -8.77 6.43 8.02
N VAL A 249 -10.01 6.09 7.63
CA VAL A 249 -10.30 5.32 6.42
C VAL A 249 -11.18 6.05 5.41
N HIS A 250 -12.08 6.91 5.90
CA HIS A 250 -13.08 7.60 5.09
C HIS A 250 -13.23 9.07 5.53
N PRO A 251 -12.18 9.92 5.36
CA PRO A 251 -12.22 11.32 5.77
C PRO A 251 -12.98 12.17 4.73
N THR A 252 -14.30 12.02 4.69
CA THR A 252 -15.23 12.90 3.96
C THR A 252 -15.58 14.10 4.83
N ALA A 253 -16.09 15.18 4.23
CA ALA A 253 -16.51 16.37 4.98
C ALA A 253 -17.48 16.02 6.13
N GLU A 254 -18.46 15.15 5.86
CA GLU A 254 -19.41 14.68 6.88
C GLU A 254 -18.72 13.99 8.07
N VAL A 255 -17.77 13.10 7.80
CA VAL A 255 -17.02 12.41 8.86
C VAL A 255 -16.12 13.37 9.62
N LEU A 256 -15.42 14.25 8.91
CA LEU A 256 -14.43 15.16 9.50
C LEU A 256 -15.09 16.22 10.38
N ALA A 257 -16.29 16.69 10.03
CA ALA A 257 -17.09 17.62 10.84
C ALA A 257 -17.50 17.05 12.21
N ALA A 258 -17.47 15.73 12.38
CA ALA A 258 -17.77 15.06 13.64
C ALA A 258 -16.51 14.72 14.47
N VAL A 259 -15.32 15.11 14.01
CA VAL A 259 -14.03 14.85 14.67
C VAL A 259 -13.52 16.13 15.33
N SER A 260 -12.91 16.01 16.50
CA SER A 260 -12.33 17.15 17.20
C SER A 260 -11.16 17.77 16.42
N ASP A 261 -10.96 19.09 16.54
CA ASP A 261 -9.81 19.79 15.94
C ASP A 261 -8.46 19.19 16.36
N GLU A 262 -8.37 18.68 17.60
CA GLU A 262 -7.17 18.01 18.11
C GLU A 262 -6.88 16.73 17.32
N ASP A 263 -7.89 15.86 17.17
CA ASP A 263 -7.76 14.61 16.41
C ASP A 263 -7.52 14.87 14.91
N LEU A 264 -8.19 15.87 14.34
CA LEU A 264 -7.96 16.33 12.97
C LEU A 264 -6.52 16.80 12.77
N THR A 265 -5.97 17.55 13.72
CA THR A 265 -4.56 17.99 13.70
C THR A 265 -3.60 16.80 13.78
N GLN A 266 -3.88 15.82 14.64
CA GLN A 266 -3.08 14.60 14.72
C GLN A 266 -3.13 13.80 13.41
N LEU A 267 -4.29 13.67 12.79
CA LEU A 267 -4.46 13.04 11.47
C LEU A 267 -3.70 13.80 10.39
N LEU A 268 -3.74 15.13 10.40
CA LEU A 268 -3.00 15.97 9.46
C LEU A 268 -1.49 15.72 9.54
N VAL A 269 -0.94 15.66 10.76
CA VAL A 269 0.48 15.34 11.00
C VAL A 269 0.82 13.94 10.48
N ARG A 270 -0.03 12.94 10.73
CA ARG A 270 0.16 11.57 10.24
C ARG A 270 0.17 11.51 8.71
N TRP A 271 -0.78 12.15 8.05
CA TRP A 271 -0.85 12.20 6.59
C TRP A 271 0.32 12.96 5.97
N ASN A 272 0.74 14.07 6.59
CA ASN A 272 1.92 14.81 6.15
C ASN A 272 3.21 13.97 6.28
N GLY A 273 3.39 13.28 7.41
CA GLY A 273 4.51 12.35 7.60
C GLY A 273 4.49 11.19 6.61
N PHE A 274 3.31 10.71 6.22
CA PHE A 274 3.15 9.68 5.20
C PHE A 274 3.42 10.21 3.78
N LEU A 275 2.99 11.43 3.45
CA LEU A 275 3.30 12.09 2.18
C LEU A 275 4.82 12.19 1.95
N ARG A 276 5.58 12.58 2.98
CA ARG A 276 7.06 12.61 2.93
C ARG A 276 7.67 11.24 2.66
N GLN A 277 7.20 10.20 3.35
CA GLN A 277 7.65 8.81 3.12
C GLN A 277 7.37 8.34 1.67
N VAL A 278 6.21 8.68 1.11
CA VAL A 278 5.88 8.31 -0.27
C VAL A 278 6.66 9.14 -1.29
N ALA A 279 6.92 10.41 -1.00
CA ALA A 279 7.74 11.28 -1.84
C ALA A 279 9.16 10.73 -2.02
N GLU A 280 9.80 10.29 -0.93
CA GLU A 280 11.11 9.62 -0.98
C GLU A 280 11.07 8.36 -1.85
N LEU A 281 10.03 7.53 -1.73
CA LEU A 281 9.91 6.31 -2.55
C LEU A 281 9.69 6.61 -4.04
N LEU A 282 8.96 7.68 -4.34
CA LEU A 282 8.76 8.16 -5.72
C LEU A 282 10.07 8.68 -6.31
N GLU A 283 10.81 9.50 -5.56
CA GLU A 283 12.10 10.04 -5.96
C GLU A 283 13.13 8.90 -6.17
N ASP A 284 13.21 7.95 -5.25
CA ASP A 284 14.07 6.75 -5.38
C ASP A 284 13.72 5.92 -6.61
N ALA A 285 12.43 5.79 -6.95
CA ALA A 285 12.01 5.10 -8.16
C ALA A 285 12.37 5.90 -9.41
N TRP A 286 12.18 7.21 -9.39
CA TRP A 286 12.51 8.13 -10.48
C TRP A 286 14.01 8.16 -10.78
N ASN A 287 14.85 8.31 -9.75
CA ASN A 287 16.30 8.43 -9.90
C ASN A 287 16.97 7.12 -10.33
N ARG A 288 16.35 5.96 -10.05
CA ARG A 288 16.85 4.66 -10.54
C ARG A 288 16.66 4.51 -12.05
N HIS A 289 15.54 4.96 -12.58
CA HIS A 289 15.25 4.93 -14.01
C HIS A 289 14.21 6.00 -14.35
N PRO A 290 14.63 7.17 -14.85
CA PRO A 290 13.72 8.27 -15.17
C PRO A 290 12.63 7.83 -16.14
N LEU A 291 11.39 8.20 -15.83
CA LEU A 291 10.20 7.81 -16.60
C LEU A 291 9.90 8.85 -17.67
N GLU A 292 9.25 8.42 -18.76
CA GLU A 292 8.77 9.36 -19.77
C GLU A 292 7.58 10.15 -19.26
N ARG A 293 7.86 11.39 -18.86
CA ARG A 293 6.92 12.22 -18.12
C ARG A 293 5.67 12.58 -18.91
N ASP A 294 5.84 12.84 -20.20
CA ASP A 294 4.77 13.33 -21.09
C ASP A 294 3.78 12.23 -21.49
N THR A 295 4.18 10.97 -21.32
CA THR A 295 3.35 9.83 -21.74
C THR A 295 2.93 8.94 -20.59
N MET A 296 3.77 8.79 -19.57
CA MET A 296 3.62 7.84 -18.47
C MET A 296 3.31 6.42 -18.96
N ILE A 297 3.88 6.03 -20.11
CA ILE A 297 3.75 4.67 -20.67
C ILE A 297 4.96 3.84 -20.24
N VAL A 298 4.70 2.64 -19.71
CA VAL A 298 5.75 1.71 -19.28
C VAL A 298 6.71 1.38 -20.42
N ARG A 299 8.01 1.54 -20.16
CA ARG A 299 9.12 1.12 -21.01
C ARG A 299 9.89 -0.04 -20.37
N ARG A 300 10.74 -0.68 -21.18
CA ARG A 300 11.64 -1.72 -20.70
C ARG A 300 12.61 -1.13 -19.69
N GLY A 301 12.64 -1.67 -18.48
CA GLY A 301 13.51 -1.21 -17.39
C GLY A 301 12.74 -0.51 -16.27
N ASP A 302 11.53 -0.01 -16.54
CA ASP A 302 10.72 0.69 -15.56
C ASP A 302 10.26 -0.26 -14.43
N ASP A 303 10.43 0.19 -13.18
CA ASP A 303 9.82 -0.44 -12.02
C ASP A 303 8.38 0.08 -11.83
N SER A 304 7.50 -0.29 -12.77
CA SER A 304 6.10 0.14 -12.76
C SER A 304 5.33 -0.35 -11.53
N SER A 305 5.82 -1.41 -10.88
CA SER A 305 5.19 -1.94 -9.66
C SER A 305 5.40 -1.00 -8.49
N THR A 306 6.65 -0.63 -8.22
CA THR A 306 6.98 0.31 -7.14
C THR A 306 6.40 1.70 -7.44
N TRP A 307 6.54 2.21 -8.67
CA TRP A 307 5.98 3.51 -9.05
C TRP A 307 4.46 3.55 -8.88
N ASN A 308 3.72 2.56 -9.39
CA ASN A 308 2.25 2.61 -9.34
C ASN A 308 1.70 2.47 -7.92
N GLN A 309 2.37 1.70 -7.05
CA GLN A 309 2.02 1.60 -5.64
C GLN A 309 2.25 2.93 -4.92
N ALA A 310 3.40 3.57 -5.14
CA ALA A 310 3.73 4.86 -4.56
C ALA A 310 2.81 5.98 -5.09
N ALA A 311 2.58 6.05 -6.40
CA ALA A 311 1.67 7.01 -7.03
C ALA A 311 0.23 6.88 -6.50
N GLN A 312 -0.26 5.65 -6.32
CA GLN A 312 -1.56 5.41 -5.72
C GLN A 312 -1.61 5.92 -4.27
N ALA A 313 -0.61 5.58 -3.46
CA ALA A 313 -0.52 6.03 -2.07
C ALA A 313 -0.40 7.54 -1.93
N TRP A 314 0.39 8.17 -2.80
CA TRP A 314 0.54 9.61 -2.89
C TRP A 314 -0.81 10.28 -3.12
N ASN A 315 -1.55 9.84 -4.15
CA ASN A 315 -2.82 10.45 -4.50
C ASN A 315 -3.89 10.24 -3.41
N ALA A 316 -3.89 9.10 -2.72
CA ALA A 316 -4.78 8.86 -1.58
C ALA A 316 -4.44 9.78 -0.40
N ALA A 317 -3.16 9.80 0.01
CA ALA A 317 -2.69 10.64 1.11
C ALA A 317 -2.90 12.13 0.85
N ARG A 318 -2.63 12.59 -0.37
CA ARG A 318 -2.85 13.97 -0.79
C ARG A 318 -4.33 14.35 -0.74
N ALA A 319 -5.22 13.46 -1.19
CA ALA A 319 -6.66 13.72 -1.14
C ALA A 319 -7.15 13.85 0.32
N HIS A 320 -6.67 13.01 1.23
CA HIS A 320 -7.01 13.07 2.65
C HIS A 320 -6.39 14.28 3.35
N TRP A 321 -5.16 14.64 3.00
CA TRP A 321 -4.52 15.87 3.47
C TRP A 321 -5.32 17.11 3.08
N PHE A 322 -5.80 17.19 1.83
CA PHE A 322 -6.66 18.29 1.38
C PHE A 322 -8.00 18.32 2.14
N ALA A 323 -8.62 17.16 2.35
CA ALA A 323 -9.89 17.08 3.09
C ALA A 323 -9.76 17.64 4.51
N ILE A 324 -8.72 17.25 5.24
CA ILE A 324 -8.48 17.72 6.60
C ILE A 324 -8.11 19.21 6.64
N LEU A 325 -7.30 19.69 5.68
CA LEU A 325 -7.01 21.11 5.57
C LEU A 325 -8.29 21.93 5.34
N SER A 326 -9.22 21.41 4.55
CA SER A 326 -10.48 22.09 4.28
C SER A 326 -11.36 22.12 5.52
N GLU A 327 -11.46 21.01 6.25
CA GLU A 327 -12.22 20.97 7.51
C GLU A 327 -11.67 21.96 8.54
N LEU A 328 -10.34 22.04 8.69
CA LEU A 328 -9.68 22.95 9.62
C LEU A 328 -9.66 24.43 9.17
N GLY A 329 -10.24 24.75 8.00
CA GLY A 329 -10.17 26.10 7.42
C GLY A 329 -8.76 26.58 7.08
N GLN A 330 -7.83 25.65 6.84
CA GLN A 330 -6.41 25.90 6.58
C GLN A 330 -6.06 25.85 5.09
N GLU A 331 -7.02 26.06 4.20
CA GLU A 331 -6.82 25.95 2.76
C GLU A 331 -5.85 27.00 2.19
N LYS A 332 -5.57 28.08 2.94
CA LYS A 332 -4.55 29.08 2.62
C LYS A 332 -3.14 28.49 2.52
N ILE A 333 -2.90 27.34 3.15
CA ILE A 333 -1.64 26.60 3.00
C ILE A 333 -1.43 26.21 1.53
N LEU A 334 -2.49 25.86 0.81
CA LEU A 334 -2.41 25.46 -0.61
C LEU A 334 -2.03 26.64 -1.51
N ASP A 335 -2.25 27.88 -1.10
CA ASP A 335 -1.80 29.07 -1.85
C ASP A 335 -0.27 29.20 -1.86
N ARG A 336 0.43 28.45 -0.98
CA ARG A 336 1.90 28.35 -0.95
C ARG A 336 2.40 26.99 -1.41
N VAL A 337 1.76 25.91 -0.97
CA VAL A 337 2.21 24.53 -1.18
C VAL A 337 1.02 23.66 -1.60
N CYS A 338 0.80 23.55 -2.91
CA CYS A 338 -0.22 22.70 -3.52
C CYS A 338 0.44 21.62 -4.38
N PRO A 339 1.01 20.56 -3.78
CA PRO A 339 1.74 19.56 -4.53
C PRO A 339 0.79 18.79 -5.47
N GLY A 340 1.27 18.49 -6.69
CA GLY A 340 0.47 17.87 -7.73
C GLY A 340 0.09 16.40 -7.45
N LYS A 341 -0.83 15.85 -8.23
CA LYS A 341 -1.07 14.40 -8.28
C LYS A 341 0.07 13.68 -8.99
N VAL A 342 0.22 12.38 -8.75
CA VAL A 342 1.20 11.53 -9.45
C VAL A 342 0.46 10.50 -10.30
N PRO A 343 0.55 10.53 -11.64
CA PRO A 343 -0.07 9.53 -12.49
C PRO A 343 0.61 8.16 -12.33
N ARG A 344 -0.18 7.11 -12.48
CA ARG A 344 0.34 5.74 -12.60
C ARG A 344 0.89 5.54 -14.02
N LEU A 345 1.94 4.74 -14.13
CA LEU A 345 2.41 4.23 -15.40
C LEU A 345 1.36 3.30 -16.01
N MET A 346 1.02 3.57 -17.27
CA MET A 346 0.11 2.77 -18.07
C MET A 346 0.89 1.71 -18.85
N ALA A 347 0.40 0.48 -18.83
CA ALA A 347 0.99 -0.58 -19.64
C ALA A 347 0.85 -0.25 -21.14
N ALA A 348 1.90 -0.51 -21.93
CA ALA A 348 1.95 -0.09 -23.33
C ALA A 348 0.85 -0.72 -24.21
N ASP A 349 0.44 -1.95 -23.90
CA ASP A 349 -0.68 -2.64 -24.54
C ASP A 349 -2.04 -2.00 -24.22
N VAL A 350 -2.25 -1.58 -22.97
CA VAL A 350 -3.45 -0.83 -22.56
C VAL A 350 -3.46 0.56 -23.24
N ALA A 351 -2.31 1.23 -23.30
CA ALA A 351 -2.16 2.50 -24.01
C ALA A 351 -2.52 2.37 -25.50
N TYR A 352 -2.04 1.31 -26.14
CA TYR A 352 -2.37 0.98 -27.53
C TYR A 352 -3.87 0.70 -27.69
N TRP A 353 -4.47 -0.09 -26.79
CA TRP A 353 -5.90 -0.39 -26.82
C TRP A 353 -6.75 0.89 -26.71
N HIS A 354 -6.41 1.81 -25.81
CA HIS A 354 -7.07 3.11 -25.71
C HIS A 354 -7.02 3.90 -27.02
N ARG A 355 -5.84 3.97 -27.66
CA ARG A 355 -5.68 4.67 -28.95
C ARG A 355 -6.50 4.02 -30.06
N MET A 356 -6.50 2.69 -30.13
CA MET A 356 -7.29 1.94 -31.12
C MET A 356 -8.80 2.15 -30.95
N SER A 357 -9.27 2.42 -29.73
CA SER A 357 -10.67 2.74 -29.44
C SER A 357 -11.00 4.24 -29.58
N GLY A 358 -10.12 5.04 -30.18
CA GLY A 358 -10.31 6.48 -30.38
C GLY A 358 -10.05 7.34 -29.14
N GLY A 359 -9.53 6.75 -28.06
CA GLY A 359 -9.16 7.45 -26.83
C GLY A 359 -7.73 8.00 -26.86
N GLY A 360 -7.41 8.80 -25.85
CA GLY A 360 -6.07 9.36 -25.63
C GLY A 360 -5.54 9.07 -24.22
N LEU A 361 -4.42 9.71 -23.88
CA LEU A 361 -3.96 9.75 -22.49
C LEU A 361 -4.96 10.54 -21.65
N HIS A 362 -5.05 10.19 -20.37
CA HIS A 362 -5.86 10.95 -19.42
C HIS A 362 -5.30 12.38 -19.26
N PRO A 363 -6.13 13.45 -19.19
CA PRO A 363 -5.66 14.83 -19.09
C PRO A 363 -4.68 15.10 -17.93
N ASP A 364 -4.87 14.40 -16.80
CA ASP A 364 -3.95 14.45 -15.65
C ASP A 364 -2.48 14.15 -16.00
N THR A 365 -2.21 13.39 -17.08
CA THR A 365 -0.84 13.12 -17.54
C THR A 365 -0.14 14.41 -17.99
N TYR A 366 -0.84 15.28 -18.71
CA TYR A 366 -0.25 16.53 -19.22
C TYR A 366 -0.08 17.58 -18.11
N ILE A 367 -1.03 17.63 -17.17
CA ILE A 367 -0.92 18.50 -15.98
C ILE A 367 0.29 18.07 -15.14
N TRP A 368 0.47 16.77 -14.91
CA TRP A 368 1.65 16.22 -14.24
C TRP A 368 2.95 16.58 -14.96
N ALA A 369 2.97 16.54 -16.29
CA ALA A 369 4.16 16.85 -17.07
C ALA A 369 4.64 18.30 -16.88
N GLU A 370 3.72 19.23 -16.58
CA GLU A 370 4.03 20.65 -16.46
C GLU A 370 4.27 21.15 -15.02
N LEU A 371 3.73 20.48 -14.00
CA LEU A 371 3.86 20.91 -12.59
C LEU A 371 5.13 20.41 -11.91
N PRO A 372 5.81 21.15 -11.01
CA PRO A 372 6.98 20.63 -10.30
C PRO A 372 6.75 19.27 -9.62
N LEU A 373 7.81 18.46 -9.51
CA LEU A 373 7.67 17.11 -8.94
C LEU A 373 7.30 17.21 -7.45
N PRO A 374 6.42 16.34 -6.94
CA PRO A 374 5.87 16.54 -5.60
C PRO A 374 6.88 16.47 -4.47
N TRP A 375 7.97 15.72 -4.63
CA TRP A 375 9.06 15.68 -3.65
C TRP A 375 9.87 16.98 -3.62
N GLU A 376 10.07 17.63 -4.77
CA GLU A 376 10.71 18.95 -4.86
C GLU A 376 9.84 20.01 -4.16
N VAL A 377 8.52 19.95 -4.37
CA VAL A 377 7.55 20.86 -3.73
C VAL A 377 7.53 20.66 -2.21
N LEU A 378 7.44 19.41 -1.74
CA LEU A 378 7.40 19.12 -0.30
C LEU A 378 8.69 19.50 0.44
N ARG A 379 9.84 19.48 -0.24
CA ARG A 379 11.11 19.95 0.32
C ARG A 379 11.30 21.47 0.23
N GLY A 380 10.41 22.19 -0.47
CA GLY A 380 10.52 23.62 -0.71
C GLY A 380 11.57 24.00 -1.76
N GLU A 381 12.01 23.05 -2.60
CA GLU A 381 13.00 23.27 -3.67
C GLU A 381 12.36 23.93 -4.91
N LYS A 382 11.05 23.72 -5.09
CA LYS A 382 10.25 24.31 -6.16
C LYS A 382 8.94 24.86 -5.62
N GLU A 383 8.58 26.05 -6.07
CA GLU A 383 7.27 26.63 -5.75
C GLU A 383 6.18 25.97 -6.58
N CYS A 384 5.09 25.58 -5.91
CA CYS A 384 3.88 25.09 -6.57
C CYS A 384 2.64 25.61 -5.82
N PRO A 385 2.31 26.91 -5.96
CA PRO A 385 1.12 27.48 -5.36
C PRO A 385 -0.15 26.95 -6.06
N ARG A 386 -1.30 27.01 -5.37
CA ARG A 386 -2.61 26.66 -5.94
C ARG A 386 -2.84 27.33 -7.30
N SER A 387 -2.53 28.61 -7.43
CA SER A 387 -2.70 29.38 -8.67
C SER A 387 -1.92 28.80 -9.87
N LEU A 388 -0.71 28.26 -9.63
CA LEU A 388 0.03 27.55 -10.66
C LEU A 388 -0.74 26.31 -11.11
N VAL A 389 -1.20 25.49 -10.16
CA VAL A 389 -1.97 24.27 -10.45
C VAL A 389 -3.23 24.58 -11.26
N GLU A 390 -3.98 25.62 -10.86
CA GLU A 390 -5.19 26.07 -11.58
C GLU A 390 -4.87 26.52 -13.01
N SER A 391 -3.80 27.29 -13.20
CA SER A 391 -3.40 27.77 -14.52
C SER A 391 -3.02 26.62 -15.46
N VAL A 392 -2.32 25.59 -14.95
CA VAL A 392 -1.97 24.40 -15.72
C VAL A 392 -3.21 23.56 -16.03
N CYS A 393 -4.11 23.37 -15.05
CA CYS A 393 -5.38 22.66 -15.27
C CYS A 393 -6.21 23.33 -16.36
N ALA A 394 -6.29 24.67 -16.35
CA ALA A 394 -7.01 25.44 -17.36
C ALA A 394 -6.43 25.25 -18.78
N ARG A 395 -5.10 25.21 -18.94
CA ARG A 395 -4.45 24.91 -20.23
C ARG A 395 -4.89 23.57 -20.82
N HIS A 396 -5.13 22.59 -19.96
CA HIS A 396 -5.57 21.24 -20.33
C HIS A 396 -7.08 21.01 -20.24
N ARG A 397 -7.86 22.10 -20.05
CA ARG A 397 -9.33 22.08 -19.96
C ARG A 397 -9.86 21.14 -18.86
N VAL A 398 -9.14 21.09 -17.74
CA VAL A 398 -9.55 20.35 -16.55
C VAL A 398 -9.98 21.35 -15.49
N ASP A 399 -11.15 21.11 -14.90
CA ASP A 399 -11.57 21.83 -13.70
C ASP A 399 -10.71 21.35 -12.51
N PRO A 400 -9.96 22.24 -11.85
CA PRO A 400 -9.03 21.86 -10.80
C PRO A 400 -9.73 21.37 -9.52
N VAL A 401 -10.98 21.77 -9.27
CA VAL A 401 -11.78 21.36 -8.11
C VAL A 401 -12.44 20.01 -8.38
N VAL A 402 -13.17 19.87 -9.49
CA VAL A 402 -13.81 18.60 -9.89
C VAL A 402 -12.76 17.52 -10.11
N GLY A 403 -11.60 17.90 -10.68
CA GLY A 403 -10.46 17.03 -10.82
C GLY A 403 -9.74 16.71 -9.50
N ALA A 404 -10.04 17.38 -8.38
CA ALA A 404 -9.32 17.27 -7.11
C ALA A 404 -7.81 17.58 -7.21
N TRP A 405 -7.46 18.54 -8.07
CA TRP A 405 -6.13 19.14 -8.21
C TRP A 405 -5.86 20.25 -7.18
N THR A 406 -6.88 20.94 -6.69
CA THR A 406 -6.73 22.02 -5.70
C THR A 406 -7.69 21.95 -4.52
N ALA A 407 -8.59 20.97 -4.53
CA ALA A 407 -9.62 20.77 -3.51
C ALA A 407 -9.75 19.28 -3.14
N PRO A 408 -10.39 18.96 -2.00
CA PRO A 408 -10.75 17.59 -1.64
C PRO A 408 -11.55 16.93 -2.77
N ARG A 409 -11.51 15.60 -2.84
CA ARG A 409 -12.37 14.89 -3.78
C ARG A 409 -13.83 15.08 -3.38
N PRO A 410 -14.74 15.31 -4.34
CA PRO A 410 -16.17 15.25 -4.08
C PRO A 410 -16.54 13.91 -3.42
N ALA A 411 -17.58 13.94 -2.59
CA ALA A 411 -18.14 12.72 -2.01
C ALA A 411 -18.55 11.77 -3.15
N ALA A 412 -18.20 10.49 -3.00
CA ALA A 412 -18.56 9.48 -3.98
C ALA A 412 -20.00 9.01 -3.71
N GLU A 413 -20.80 8.92 -4.77
CA GLU A 413 -22.09 8.23 -4.69
C GLU A 413 -21.87 6.72 -4.56
N ALA A 414 -22.71 6.06 -3.77
CA ALA A 414 -22.69 4.62 -3.62
C ALA A 414 -23.00 3.93 -4.95
N VAL A 415 -22.09 3.07 -5.42
CA VAL A 415 -22.35 2.22 -6.60
C VAL A 415 -22.99 0.90 -6.21
N ALA A 416 -23.62 0.23 -7.16
CA ALA A 416 -24.14 -1.12 -6.93
C ALA A 416 -23.02 -2.10 -6.55
N PHE A 417 -23.30 -2.98 -5.59
CA PHE A 417 -22.38 -4.05 -5.22
C PHE A 417 -22.11 -4.97 -6.41
N ARG A 418 -20.84 -5.35 -6.58
CA ARG A 418 -20.41 -6.35 -7.56
C ARG A 418 -19.55 -7.41 -6.87
N ARG A 419 -19.57 -8.63 -7.36
CA ARG A 419 -18.71 -9.67 -6.79
C ARG A 419 -17.23 -9.37 -7.06
N THR A 420 -16.36 -9.90 -6.23
CA THR A 420 -14.92 -9.89 -6.41
C THR A 420 -14.58 -10.84 -7.56
N PRO A 421 -14.04 -10.34 -8.69
CA PRO A 421 -13.66 -11.21 -9.78
C PRO A 421 -12.38 -11.99 -9.44
N GLU A 422 -12.25 -13.19 -9.99
CA GLU A 422 -10.95 -13.88 -10.06
C GLU A 422 -10.10 -13.19 -11.12
N LEU A 423 -8.81 -13.02 -10.86
CA LEU A 423 -7.93 -12.28 -11.77
C LEU A 423 -6.67 -13.07 -12.15
N VAL A 424 -6.36 -13.07 -13.45
CA VAL A 424 -5.06 -13.53 -13.99
C VAL A 424 -4.34 -12.32 -14.56
N HIS A 425 -3.27 -11.89 -13.87
CA HIS A 425 -2.50 -10.70 -14.25
C HIS A 425 -3.36 -9.44 -14.54
N GLY A 426 -4.44 -9.23 -13.77
CA GLY A 426 -5.34 -8.08 -13.92
C GLY A 426 -6.53 -8.32 -14.84
N VAL A 427 -6.55 -9.40 -15.62
CA VAL A 427 -7.68 -9.80 -16.46
C VAL A 427 -8.68 -10.61 -15.63
N ALA A 428 -9.96 -10.23 -15.70
CA ALA A 428 -11.02 -10.95 -15.00
C ALA A 428 -11.30 -12.31 -15.65
N VAL A 429 -11.42 -13.34 -14.80
CA VAL A 429 -11.76 -14.72 -15.15
C VAL A 429 -12.95 -15.12 -14.27
N ALA A 430 -13.91 -15.85 -14.83
CA ALA A 430 -15.11 -16.21 -14.10
C ALA A 430 -14.87 -17.36 -13.09
N ASP A 431 -14.04 -18.33 -13.46
CA ASP A 431 -13.80 -19.53 -12.67
C ASP A 431 -12.44 -19.52 -11.92
N PRO A 432 -12.41 -19.74 -10.60
CA PRO A 432 -11.17 -19.76 -9.82
C PRO A 432 -10.16 -20.84 -10.20
N LEU A 433 -10.62 -22.05 -10.57
CA LEU A 433 -9.72 -23.15 -10.95
C LEU A 433 -9.04 -22.84 -12.28
N MET A 434 -9.81 -22.34 -13.24
CA MET A 434 -9.32 -21.82 -14.51
C MET A 434 -8.33 -20.68 -14.30
N ALA A 435 -8.63 -19.74 -13.41
CA ALA A 435 -7.71 -18.65 -13.07
C ALA A 435 -6.35 -19.18 -12.55
N SER A 436 -6.37 -20.20 -11.68
CA SER A 436 -5.15 -20.87 -11.19
C SER A 436 -4.38 -21.59 -12.30
N ALA A 437 -5.07 -22.29 -13.20
CA ALA A 437 -4.47 -22.98 -14.34
C ALA A 437 -3.81 -21.99 -15.32
N LEU A 438 -4.54 -20.93 -15.71
CA LEU A 438 -4.04 -19.89 -16.61
C LEU A 438 -2.82 -19.16 -16.03
N ARG A 439 -2.84 -18.86 -14.73
CA ARG A 439 -1.70 -18.23 -14.04
C ARG A 439 -0.47 -19.14 -14.06
N SER A 440 -0.66 -20.43 -13.79
CA SER A 440 0.42 -21.44 -13.79
C SER A 440 1.02 -21.62 -15.18
N ALA A 441 0.19 -21.55 -16.21
CA ALA A 441 0.61 -21.56 -17.62
C ALA A 441 1.26 -20.25 -18.10
N GLY A 442 1.30 -19.20 -17.25
CA GLY A 442 1.89 -17.91 -17.60
C GLY A 442 1.06 -17.08 -18.58
N VAL A 443 -0.22 -17.40 -18.77
CA VAL A 443 -1.13 -16.63 -19.64
C VAL A 443 -1.27 -15.20 -19.10
N PHE A 444 -1.27 -14.22 -19.98
CA PHE A 444 -1.26 -12.77 -19.67
C PHE A 444 -0.04 -12.27 -18.87
N SER A 445 0.95 -13.11 -18.56
CA SER A 445 2.13 -12.71 -17.78
C SER A 445 3.15 -11.87 -18.57
N GLY A 446 3.00 -11.79 -19.90
CA GLY A 446 3.98 -11.22 -20.82
C GLY A 446 5.23 -12.09 -21.02
N LYS A 447 5.40 -13.18 -20.27
CA LYS A 447 6.47 -14.17 -20.46
C LYS A 447 6.11 -15.05 -21.66
N GLY A 448 6.89 -14.95 -22.74
CA GLY A 448 6.64 -15.69 -23.99
C GLY A 448 6.84 -14.88 -25.28
N LYS A 449 6.90 -13.54 -25.19
CA LYS A 449 7.12 -12.64 -26.35
C LYS A 449 8.44 -12.84 -27.13
N ARG A 450 9.38 -13.67 -26.63
CA ARG A 450 10.62 -14.02 -27.36
C ARG A 450 10.38 -14.91 -28.58
N ALA A 451 9.31 -15.72 -28.60
CA ALA A 451 8.98 -16.56 -29.76
C ALA A 451 8.19 -15.75 -30.81
N ALA A 452 7.16 -15.01 -30.38
CA ALA A 452 6.36 -14.18 -31.27
C ALA A 452 7.18 -13.04 -31.94
N ALA A 453 8.17 -12.45 -31.26
CA ALA A 453 9.02 -11.43 -31.89
C ALA A 453 10.01 -11.99 -32.94
N ARG A 454 10.20 -13.32 -33.01
CA ARG A 454 11.05 -14.00 -34.00
C ARG A 454 10.26 -14.59 -35.18
N GLU A 455 8.94 -14.65 -35.10
CA GLU A 455 8.06 -14.95 -36.25
C GLU A 455 7.65 -13.68 -37.01
N TRP A 456 7.94 -12.50 -36.46
CA TRP A 456 7.57 -11.19 -37.00
C TRP A 456 8.78 -10.34 -37.44
N LEU A 457 9.99 -10.87 -37.30
CA LEU A 457 11.22 -10.41 -37.93
C LEU A 457 11.68 -11.50 -38.90
#